data_AF-A0A8T6QEX2-F1
#
_entry.id   AF-A0A8T6QEX2-F1
#
_cell.length_a   1.000
_cell.length_b   1.000
_cell.length_c   1.000
_cell.angle_alpha   90.00
_cell.angle_beta   90.00
_cell.angle_gamma   90.00
#
_symmetry.space_group_name_H-M   'P 1'
#
loop_
_entity.id
_entity.type
_entity.pdbx_description
1 polymer ?
#
loop_
_entity_poly.entity_id
_entity_poly.type
_entity_poly.pdbx_seq_one_letter_code
_entity_poly.pdbx_strand_id
1 'polypeptide(L)'
;YFIDAWHVALFTRLMESRDPQLAAISAKAIKEARYHLRFSRGWLERLGNGTDVSGQKMQQAIDKLWRFTAELFDADEIDIALSEEGIAVDPRTLRAAWEAEVFAGINEATLNVPQEQAYRTGGKKGLHTEHLGPMLAEMQYLQRVLPGQQW
;
A
#
# COMPACT_ATOMS: atom_id res chain seq x y z
N TYR A 1 -2.26 6.57 3.11
CA TYR A 1 -0.86 7.00 3.29
C TYR A 1 0.12 5.87 3.01
N PHE A 2 0.24 4.83 3.85
CA PHE A 2 1.20 3.73 3.61
C PHE A 2 1.08 3.09 2.22
N ILE A 3 -0.15 2.79 1.77
CA ILE A 3 -0.41 2.26 0.43
C ILE A 3 -0.13 3.28 -0.67
N ASP A 4 -0.44 4.56 -0.47
CA ASP A 4 -0.22 5.59 -1.49
C ASP A 4 1.27 5.84 -1.73
N ALA A 5 2.06 5.89 -0.65
CA ALA A 5 3.52 6.00 -0.73
C ALA A 5 4.11 4.79 -1.48
N TRP A 6 3.59 3.59 -1.20
CA TRP A 6 4.01 2.38 -1.88
C TRP A 6 3.61 2.36 -3.36
N HIS A 7 2.38 2.75 -3.70
CA HIS A 7 1.92 2.89 -5.09
C HIS A 7 2.74 3.91 -5.87
N VAL A 8 3.11 5.04 -5.25
CA VAL A 8 3.99 6.02 -5.90
C VAL A 8 5.36 5.42 -6.18
N ALA A 9 5.97 4.71 -5.21
CA ALA A 9 7.26 4.04 -5.41
C ALA A 9 7.17 2.94 -6.48
N LEU A 10 6.15 2.07 -6.40
CA LEU A 10 5.92 0.97 -7.32
C LEU A 10 5.68 1.48 -8.74
N PHE A 11 4.63 2.27 -8.97
CA PHE A 11 4.21 2.64 -10.33
C PHE A 11 5.23 3.55 -11.02
N THR A 12 6.06 4.28 -10.27
CA THR A 12 7.19 5.03 -10.83
C THR A 12 8.21 4.10 -11.50
N ARG A 13 8.42 2.89 -10.97
CA ARG A 13 9.34 1.91 -11.55
C ARG A 13 8.65 0.95 -12.51
N LEU A 14 7.43 0.54 -12.20
CA LEU A 14 6.68 -0.42 -13.01
C LEU A 14 6.23 0.17 -14.36
N MET A 15 6.20 1.51 -14.50
CA MET A 15 6.03 2.14 -15.82
C MET A 15 7.22 1.95 -16.77
N GLU A 16 8.36 1.44 -16.26
CA GLU A 16 9.55 1.06 -17.04
C GLU A 16 9.60 -0.47 -17.32
N SER A 17 8.54 -1.19 -16.98
CA SER A 17 8.40 -2.63 -17.26
C SER A 17 8.60 -2.95 -18.75
N ARG A 18 9.25 -4.08 -19.02
CA ARG A 18 9.36 -4.65 -20.38
C ARG A 18 8.03 -5.17 -20.93
N ASP A 19 7.08 -5.49 -20.05
CA ASP A 19 5.69 -5.72 -20.46
C ASP A 19 5.00 -4.37 -20.75
N PRO A 20 4.57 -4.12 -22.00
CA PRO A 20 4.01 -2.83 -22.40
C PRO A 20 2.63 -2.55 -21.79
N GLN A 21 1.86 -3.58 -21.44
CA GLN A 21 0.54 -3.43 -20.84
C GLN A 21 0.67 -3.00 -19.37
N LEU A 22 1.56 -3.65 -18.61
CA LEU A 22 1.88 -3.26 -17.24
C LEU A 22 2.47 -1.85 -17.19
N ALA A 23 3.37 -1.52 -18.11
CA ALA A 23 3.95 -0.19 -18.23
C ALA A 23 2.86 0.88 -18.48
N ALA A 24 1.96 0.63 -19.44
CA ALA A 24 0.88 1.55 -19.79
C ALA A 24 -0.15 1.75 -18.66
N ILE A 25 -0.50 0.68 -17.93
CA ILE A 25 -1.38 0.78 -16.75
C ILE A 25 -0.71 1.63 -15.67
N SER A 26 0.56 1.34 -15.37
CA SER A 26 1.34 2.05 -14.36
C SER A 26 1.50 3.53 -14.69
N ALA A 27 1.71 3.87 -15.96
CA ALA A 27 1.83 5.26 -16.42
C ALA A 27 0.54 6.09 -16.22
N LYS A 28 -0.63 5.45 -16.17
CA LYS A 28 -1.89 6.09 -15.79
C LYS A 28 -2.01 6.15 -14.26
N ALA A 29 -1.84 5.01 -13.59
CA ALA A 29 -2.02 4.88 -12.15
C ALA A 29 -1.08 5.79 -11.34
N ILE A 30 0.15 6.03 -11.78
CA ILE A 30 1.10 6.91 -11.07
C ILE A 30 0.58 8.35 -10.95
N LYS A 31 -0.20 8.82 -11.93
CA LYS A 31 -0.80 10.17 -11.87
C LYS A 31 -1.79 10.24 -10.73
N GLU A 32 -2.68 9.25 -10.63
CA GLU A 32 -3.69 9.13 -9.58
C GLU A 32 -3.05 8.91 -8.19
N ALA A 33 -2.08 8.00 -8.10
CA ALA A 33 -1.37 7.69 -6.86
C ALA A 33 -0.69 8.94 -6.26
N ARG A 34 -0.15 9.84 -7.08
CA ARG A 34 0.38 11.13 -6.60
C ARG A 34 -0.69 12.03 -5.99
N TYR A 35 -1.92 12.03 -6.54
CA TYR A 35 -3.04 12.75 -5.91
C TYR A 35 -3.45 12.10 -4.58
N HIS A 36 -3.54 10.77 -4.54
CA HIS A 36 -3.87 10.03 -3.33
C HIS A 36 -2.84 10.29 -2.22
N LEU A 37 -1.54 10.27 -2.56
CA LEU A 37 -0.46 10.55 -1.61
C LEU A 37 -0.54 11.97 -1.07
N ARG A 38 -0.76 12.98 -1.92
CA ARG A 38 -0.94 14.36 -1.44
C ARG A 38 -2.12 14.48 -0.48
N PHE A 39 -3.24 13.83 -0.79
CA PHE A 39 -4.42 13.83 0.07
C PHE A 39 -4.14 13.15 1.41
N SER A 40 -3.60 11.93 1.38
CA SER A 40 -3.44 11.13 2.60
C SER A 40 -2.31 11.64 3.49
N ARG A 41 -1.23 12.19 2.90
CA ARG A 41 -0.19 12.91 3.64
C ARG A 41 -0.73 14.21 4.26
N GLY A 42 -1.50 15.00 3.52
CA GLY A 42 -2.09 16.22 4.06
C GLY A 42 -3.03 15.97 5.24
N TRP A 43 -3.75 14.83 5.25
CA TRP A 43 -4.55 14.42 6.41
C TRP A 43 -3.72 13.86 7.56
N LEU A 44 -2.63 13.14 7.27
CA LEU A 44 -1.68 12.71 8.29
C LEU A 44 -1.14 13.92 9.07
N GLU A 45 -0.63 14.93 8.36
CA GLU A 45 -0.08 16.16 8.96
C GLU A 45 -1.15 16.93 9.74
N ARG A 46 -2.34 17.13 9.15
CA ARG A 46 -3.43 17.87 9.80
C ARG A 46 -3.92 17.19 11.08
N LEU A 47 -3.97 15.86 11.11
CA LEU A 47 -4.42 15.13 12.30
C LEU A 47 -3.30 15.01 13.33
N GLY A 48 -2.07 14.69 12.90
CA GLY A 48 -0.90 14.57 13.76
C GLY A 48 -0.58 15.88 14.48
N ASN A 49 -0.46 16.98 13.72
CA ASN A 49 -0.12 18.29 14.23
C ASN A 49 -1.34 19.20 14.48
N GLY A 50 -2.51 18.57 14.72
CA GLY A 50 -3.77 19.26 14.96
C GLY A 50 -3.99 19.56 16.44
N THR A 51 -4.82 18.74 17.08
CA THR A 51 -5.10 18.78 18.52
C THR A 51 -4.46 17.58 19.21
N ASP A 52 -4.27 17.63 20.53
CA ASP A 52 -3.77 16.48 21.31
C ASP A 52 -4.59 15.20 21.03
N VAL A 53 -5.92 15.34 20.93
CA VAL A 53 -6.83 14.21 20.65
C VAL A 53 -6.61 13.66 19.23
N SER A 54 -6.49 14.51 18.23
CA SER A 54 -6.29 14.05 16.85
C SER A 54 -4.90 13.46 16.65
N GLY A 55 -3.87 14.03 17.29
CA GLY A 55 -2.50 13.51 17.26
C GLY A 55 -2.41 12.14 17.91
N GLN A 56 -3.01 11.97 19.08
CA GLN A 56 -3.09 10.67 19.75
C GLN A 56 -3.80 9.62 18.89
N LYS A 57 -4.92 9.99 18.25
CA LYS A 57 -5.65 9.08 17.34
C LYS A 57 -4.82 8.70 16.11
N MET A 58 -4.08 9.65 15.55
CA MET A 58 -3.25 9.40 14.38
C MET A 58 -2.06 8.49 14.71
N GLN A 59 -1.41 8.70 15.86
CA GLN A 59 -0.38 7.79 16.37
C GLN A 59 -0.93 6.37 16.56
N GLN A 60 -2.09 6.23 17.23
CA GLN A 60 -2.71 4.91 17.43
C GLN A 60 -3.05 4.20 16.11
N ALA A 61 -3.49 4.95 15.10
CA ALA A 61 -3.76 4.39 13.78
C ALA A 61 -2.48 3.88 13.09
N ILE A 62 -1.38 4.63 13.19
CA ILE A 62 -0.05 4.22 12.71
C ILE A 62 0.40 2.94 13.42
N ASP A 63 0.42 2.95 14.75
CA ASP A 63 0.88 1.83 15.57
C ASP A 63 0.09 0.55 15.27
N LYS A 64 -1.24 0.67 15.18
CA LYS A 64 -2.13 -0.47 14.93
C LYS A 64 -1.90 -1.12 13.56
N LEU A 65 -1.56 -0.34 12.55
CA LEU A 65 -1.40 -0.80 11.17
C LEU A 65 0.04 -1.19 10.83
N TRP A 66 1.02 -0.78 11.63
CA TRP A 66 2.44 -0.91 11.32
C TRP A 66 2.88 -2.34 11.01
N ARG A 67 2.39 -3.32 11.78
CA ARG A 67 2.75 -4.74 11.62
C ARG A 67 2.50 -5.33 10.23
N PHE A 68 1.60 -4.73 9.45
CA PHE A 68 1.26 -5.17 8.09
C PHE A 68 2.15 -4.55 7.01
N THR A 69 2.98 -3.55 7.35
CA THR A 69 3.87 -2.90 6.37
C THR A 69 5.00 -3.81 5.89
N ALA A 70 5.27 -4.93 6.58
CA ALA A 70 6.25 -5.93 6.15
C ALA A 70 5.91 -6.53 4.79
N GLU A 71 4.65 -6.87 4.56
CA GLU A 71 4.19 -7.51 3.31
C GLU A 71 4.39 -6.62 2.07
N LEU A 72 4.49 -5.30 2.24
CA LEU A 72 4.77 -4.37 1.15
C LEU A 72 6.15 -4.60 0.51
N PHE A 73 7.05 -5.27 1.20
CA PHE A 73 8.44 -5.51 0.75
C PHE A 73 8.78 -7.00 0.71
N ASP A 74 7.76 -7.86 0.85
CA ASP A 74 7.91 -9.32 0.79
C ASP A 74 7.96 -9.77 -0.68
N ALA A 75 9.12 -10.29 -1.09
CA ALA A 75 9.34 -10.84 -2.42
C ALA A 75 9.24 -12.36 -2.38
N ASP A 76 8.37 -12.93 -3.20
CA ASP A 76 8.30 -14.38 -3.44
C ASP A 76 8.99 -14.76 -4.75
N GLU A 77 8.93 -16.04 -5.09
CA GLU A 77 9.59 -16.58 -6.27
C GLU A 77 9.06 -15.97 -7.57
N ILE A 78 7.79 -15.54 -7.60
CA ILE A 78 7.17 -14.91 -8.78
C ILE A 78 7.73 -13.50 -8.97
N ASP A 79 7.80 -12.71 -7.90
CA ASP A 79 8.37 -11.36 -7.97
C ASP A 79 9.82 -11.39 -8.42
N ILE A 80 10.62 -12.31 -7.84
CA ILE A 80 12.04 -12.44 -8.12
C ILE A 80 12.25 -12.80 -9.60
N ALA A 81 11.58 -13.85 -10.09
CA ALA A 81 11.72 -14.30 -11.47
C ALA A 81 11.32 -13.20 -12.47
N LEU A 82 10.17 -12.54 -12.26
CA LEU A 82 9.72 -11.49 -13.17
C LEU A 82 10.54 -10.21 -13.06
N SER A 83 11.13 -9.91 -11.90
CA SER A 83 12.05 -8.78 -11.76
C SER A 83 13.38 -9.04 -12.48
N GLU A 84 13.88 -10.27 -12.49
CA GLU A 84 15.08 -10.66 -13.25
C GLU A 84 14.86 -10.52 -14.77
N GLU A 85 13.64 -10.77 -15.24
CA GLU A 85 13.26 -10.57 -16.63
C GLU A 85 12.98 -9.09 -16.99
N GLY A 86 12.95 -8.19 -16.01
CA GLY A 86 12.64 -6.77 -16.18
C GLY A 86 11.15 -6.48 -16.40
N ILE A 87 10.26 -7.37 -15.94
CA ILE A 87 8.80 -7.24 -16.08
C ILE A 87 8.19 -6.71 -14.78
N ALA A 88 8.48 -7.36 -13.65
CA ALA A 88 8.02 -6.91 -12.34
C ALA A 88 9.06 -6.02 -11.65
N VAL A 89 8.67 -5.43 -10.52
CA VAL A 89 9.57 -4.74 -9.61
C VAL A 89 9.73 -5.59 -8.36
N ASP A 90 10.96 -5.96 -8.01
CA ASP A 90 11.25 -6.61 -6.73
C ASP A 90 10.79 -5.73 -5.54
N PRO A 91 9.77 -6.15 -4.75
CA PRO A 91 9.24 -5.36 -3.65
C PRO A 91 10.28 -4.94 -2.61
N ARG A 92 11.33 -5.73 -2.39
CA ARG A 92 12.40 -5.42 -1.41
C ARG A 92 13.10 -4.11 -1.74
N THR A 93 13.23 -3.83 -3.03
CA THR A 93 13.90 -2.63 -3.55
C THR A 93 13.05 -1.35 -3.43
N LEU A 94 11.78 -1.47 -3.05
CA LEU A 94 10.89 -0.33 -2.80
C LEU A 94 11.02 0.26 -1.40
N ARG A 95 11.64 -0.48 -0.46
CA ARG A 95 11.73 -0.10 0.96
C ARG A 95 12.35 1.28 1.16
N ALA A 96 13.49 1.55 0.53
CA ALA A 96 14.20 2.81 0.74
C ALA A 96 13.37 4.03 0.34
N ALA A 97 12.70 4.00 -0.81
CA ALA A 97 11.85 5.09 -1.28
C ALA A 97 10.60 5.25 -0.40
N TRP A 98 10.01 4.13 0.02
CA TRP A 98 8.84 4.15 0.91
C TRP A 98 9.18 4.69 2.30
N GLU A 99 10.28 4.24 2.92
CA GLU A 99 10.72 4.71 4.23
C GLU A 99 11.08 6.19 4.18
N ALA A 100 11.75 6.65 3.13
CA ALA A 100 12.07 8.07 2.96
C ALA A 100 10.81 8.95 2.97
N GLU A 101 9.77 8.55 2.24
CA GLU A 101 8.48 9.26 2.22
C GLU A 101 7.77 9.16 3.58
N VAL A 102 7.56 7.94 4.07
CA VAL A 102 6.72 7.67 5.24
C VAL A 102 7.34 8.18 6.54
N PHE A 103 8.65 8.04 6.71
CA PHE A 103 9.32 8.54 7.92
C PHE A 103 9.34 10.06 7.92
N ALA A 104 9.58 10.69 6.77
CA ALA A 104 9.47 12.14 6.65
C ALA A 104 8.06 12.64 6.98
N GLY A 105 7.02 12.02 6.41
CA GLY A 105 5.63 12.42 6.66
C GLY A 105 5.18 12.21 8.11
N ILE A 106 5.59 11.10 8.76
CA ILE A 106 5.31 10.87 10.18
C ILE A 106 5.98 11.93 11.06
N ASN A 107 7.26 12.24 10.80
CA ASN A 107 8.00 13.23 11.57
C ASN A 107 7.46 14.65 11.37
N GLU A 108 7.12 15.03 10.13
CA GLU A 108 6.49 16.33 9.82
C GLU A 108 5.12 16.49 10.49
N ALA A 109 4.40 15.37 10.67
CA ALA A 109 3.16 15.32 11.41
C ALA A 109 3.33 15.32 12.95
N THR A 110 4.54 15.50 13.47
CA THR A 110 4.91 15.47 14.90
C THR A 110 4.57 14.14 15.61
N LEU A 111 4.58 13.04 14.84
CA LEU A 111 4.34 11.67 15.31
C LEU A 111 5.64 10.86 15.32
N ASN A 112 5.58 9.64 15.86
CA ASN A 112 6.72 8.74 15.99
C ASN A 112 6.59 7.55 15.04
N VAL A 113 7.71 7.18 14.42
CA VAL A 113 7.82 5.92 13.67
C VAL A 113 7.79 4.76 14.68
N PRO A 114 6.90 3.76 14.53
CA PRO A 114 6.83 2.64 15.46
C PRO A 114 8.13 1.84 15.52
N GLN A 115 8.54 1.47 16.73
CA GLN A 115 9.72 0.63 16.97
C GLN A 115 9.43 -0.87 16.78
N GLU A 116 8.16 -1.27 16.77
CA GLU A 116 7.76 -2.66 16.50
C GLU A 116 8.25 -3.06 15.10
N GLN A 117 8.96 -4.18 15.01
CA GLN A 117 9.30 -4.74 13.71
C GLN A 117 8.03 -5.30 13.06
N ALA A 118 7.69 -4.81 11.87
CA ALA A 118 6.57 -5.35 11.13
C ALA A 118 6.83 -6.82 10.74
N TYR A 119 5.83 -7.68 10.87
CA TYR A 119 6.01 -9.14 10.76
C TYR A 119 4.86 -9.87 10.03
N ARG A 120 3.71 -9.22 9.79
CA ARG A 120 2.55 -9.87 9.19
C ARG A 120 2.69 -9.89 7.66
N THR A 121 2.54 -11.09 7.09
CA THR A 121 2.43 -11.39 5.65
C THR A 121 1.43 -12.54 5.46
N GLY A 122 1.01 -12.80 4.23
CA GLY A 122 0.22 -13.98 3.85
C GLY A 122 -0.88 -13.70 2.83
N GLY A 123 -1.28 -12.43 2.67
CA GLY A 123 -2.31 -12.01 1.74
C GLY A 123 -2.00 -12.40 0.29
N LYS A 124 -0.74 -12.27 -0.14
CA LYS A 124 -0.31 -12.72 -1.49
C LYS A 124 -0.50 -14.22 -1.73
N LYS A 125 -0.54 -15.03 -0.66
CA LYS A 125 -0.67 -16.49 -0.68
C LYS A 125 -2.09 -16.98 -0.34
N GLY A 126 -3.08 -16.07 -0.35
CA GLY A 126 -4.46 -16.39 0.01
C GLY A 126 -4.70 -16.57 1.51
N LEU A 127 -3.73 -16.24 2.36
CA LEU A 127 -3.81 -16.36 3.81
C LEU A 127 -4.17 -15.00 4.43
N HIS A 128 -5.46 -14.68 4.40
CA HIS A 128 -5.97 -13.37 4.80
C HIS A 128 -6.36 -13.30 6.28
N THR A 129 -6.58 -12.07 6.77
CA THR A 129 -7.23 -11.84 8.07
C THR A 129 -8.71 -12.22 8.01
N GLU A 130 -9.37 -12.32 9.17
CA GLU A 130 -10.82 -12.55 9.23
C GLU A 130 -11.66 -11.46 8.54
N HIS A 131 -11.06 -10.32 8.18
CA HIS A 131 -11.76 -9.21 7.54
C HIS A 131 -12.13 -9.47 6.08
N LEU A 132 -11.36 -10.28 5.34
CA LEU A 132 -11.60 -10.45 3.90
C LEU A 132 -12.88 -11.25 3.62
N GLY A 133 -13.16 -12.28 4.41
CA GLY A 133 -14.33 -13.16 4.21
C GLY A 133 -15.66 -12.38 4.17
N PRO A 134 -15.98 -11.59 5.21
CA PRO A 134 -17.17 -10.73 5.22
C PRO A 134 -17.18 -9.70 4.09
N MET A 135 -16.03 -9.07 3.78
CA MET A 135 -15.93 -8.08 2.71
C MET A 135 -16.28 -8.69 1.34
N LEU A 136 -15.81 -9.91 1.06
CA LEU A 136 -16.18 -10.62 -0.17
C LEU A 136 -17.63 -11.08 -0.19
N ALA A 137 -18.17 -11.49 0.97
CA ALA A 137 -19.58 -11.88 1.08
C ALA A 137 -20.51 -10.71 0.70
N GLU A 138 -20.21 -9.50 1.17
CA GLU A 138 -20.92 -8.28 0.81
C GLU A 138 -20.71 -7.90 -0.66
N MET A 139 -19.45 -7.80 -1.10
CA MET A 139 -19.09 -7.39 -2.47
C MET A 139 -19.70 -8.30 -3.53
N GLN A 140 -19.74 -9.60 -3.28
CA GLN A 140 -20.13 -10.59 -4.29
C GLN A 140 -21.61 -10.98 -4.23
N TYR A 141 -22.40 -10.42 -3.31
CA TYR A 141 -23.77 -10.86 -3.07
C TYR A 141 -24.60 -10.92 -4.37
N LEU A 142 -24.70 -9.81 -5.10
CA LEU A 142 -25.51 -9.74 -6.32
C LEU A 142 -25.03 -10.73 -7.40
N GLN A 143 -23.72 -10.83 -7.60
CA GLN A 143 -23.14 -11.75 -8.59
C GLN A 143 -23.29 -13.22 -8.20
N ARG A 144 -23.28 -13.57 -6.90
CA ARG A 144 -23.52 -14.95 -6.47
C ARG A 144 -24.99 -15.35 -6.55
N VAL A 145 -25.91 -14.41 -6.32
CA VAL A 145 -27.35 -14.65 -6.45
C VAL A 145 -27.77 -14.73 -7.91
N LEU A 146 -27.21 -13.90 -8.79
CA LEU A 146 -27.54 -13.83 -10.21
C LEU A 146 -26.29 -13.98 -11.10
N PRO A 147 -25.67 -15.17 -11.16
CA PRO A 147 -24.45 -15.39 -11.91
C PRO A 147 -24.69 -15.37 -13.43
N GLY A 148 -23.71 -14.89 -14.20
CA GLY A 148 -23.73 -14.95 -15.67
C GLY A 148 -24.57 -13.87 -16.36
N GLN A 149 -25.19 -12.98 -15.60
CA GLN A 149 -25.95 -11.84 -16.13
C GLN A 149 -25.02 -10.72 -16.62
N GLN A 150 -25.55 -9.88 -17.51
CA GLN A 150 -24.85 -8.69 -18.03
C GLN A 150 -25.27 -7.45 -17.24
N TRP A 151 -24.29 -6.64 -16.83
CA TRP A 151 -24.45 -5.41 -16.07
C TRP A 151 -23.50 -4.33 -16.59
#